data_AF-A0A5Q0NNZ3-F1
#
_entry.id   AF-A0A5Q0NNZ3-F1
#
_cell.length_a   1.000
_cell.length_b   1.000
_cell.length_c   1.000
_cell.angle_alpha   90.00
_cell.angle_beta   90.00
_cell.angle_gamma   90.00
#
_symmetry.space_group_name_H-M   'P 1'
#
loop_
_entity.id
_entity.type
_entity.pdbx_description
1 polymer ?
#
loop_
_entity_poly.entity_id
_entity_poly.type
_entity_poly.pdbx_seq_one_letter_code
_entity_poly.pdbx_strand_id
1 'polypeptide(L)'
;MTRLRNQTVVTTSFPGACGDHTDVRWRQGDLNGSYGRAECQLRRTNGTCDVYNITLAMATIDAAARPIEQRTKTSCHELGHTVGVQHYSGNDFPGGDTAHSCLRSGEVTASWTNLTIYGQHHRTQHINPNFS
;
A
#
# COMPACT_ATOMS: atom_id res chain seq x y z
N MET A 1 -6.72 -3.76 25.67
CA MET A 1 -6.83 -3.71 24.20
C MET A 1 -5.59 -4.34 23.58
N THR A 2 -5.76 -5.37 22.78
CA THR A 2 -4.68 -6.00 22.00
C THR A 2 -4.28 -5.03 20.88
N ARG A 3 -2.99 -4.69 20.76
CA ARG A 3 -2.53 -3.87 19.63
C ARG A 3 -2.74 -4.67 18.33
N LEU A 4 -3.45 -4.11 17.36
CA LEU A 4 -3.72 -4.73 16.04
C LEU A 4 -2.43 -5.24 15.36
N ARG A 5 -1.28 -4.60 15.62
CA ARG A 5 0.04 -5.04 15.12
C ARG A 5 0.44 -6.47 15.51
N ASN A 6 -0.11 -7.02 16.60
CA ASN A 6 0.13 -8.40 17.03
C ASN A 6 -0.87 -9.40 16.42
N GLN A 7 -1.88 -8.91 15.69
CA GLN A 7 -2.92 -9.72 15.04
C GLN A 7 -2.75 -9.78 13.52
N THR A 8 -2.06 -8.82 12.92
CA THR A 8 -1.77 -8.82 11.48
C THR A 8 -0.62 -9.78 11.17
N VAL A 9 -0.93 -11.07 11.09
CA VAL A 9 0.02 -12.08 10.59
C VAL A 9 -0.02 -12.06 9.08
N VAL A 10 0.99 -11.45 8.46
CA VAL A 10 1.21 -11.57 7.01
C VAL A 10 1.92 -12.91 6.78
N THR A 11 1.33 -13.79 5.98
CA THR A 11 1.85 -15.15 5.75
C THR A 11 2.27 -15.33 4.28
N THR A 12 3.12 -16.32 4.01
CA THR A 12 3.52 -16.73 2.65
C THR A 12 2.49 -17.67 2.00
N SER A 13 1.52 -18.16 2.76
CA SER A 13 0.44 -19.05 2.32
C SER A 13 -0.93 -18.40 2.48
N PHE A 14 -1.91 -18.82 1.68
CA PHE A 14 -3.29 -18.39 1.84
C PHE A 14 -4.03 -19.38 2.72
N PRO A 15 -4.51 -18.98 3.92
CA PRO A 15 -5.27 -19.88 4.80
C PRO A 15 -6.66 -20.22 4.22
N GLY A 16 -7.10 -19.52 3.17
CA GLY A 16 -8.34 -19.77 2.45
C GLY A 16 -8.42 -18.98 1.14
N ALA A 17 -9.44 -19.28 0.33
CA ALA A 17 -9.77 -18.50 -0.86
C ALA A 17 -10.31 -17.11 -0.47
N CYS A 18 -10.14 -16.11 -1.35
CA CYS A 18 -10.88 -14.86 -1.21
C CYS A 18 -12.36 -15.16 -1.45
N GLY A 19 -13.23 -14.79 -0.51
CA GLY A 19 -14.67 -14.80 -0.71
C GLY A 19 -15.18 -13.42 -1.12
N ASP A 20 -16.49 -13.32 -1.36
CA ASP A 20 -17.19 -12.10 -1.80
C ASP A 20 -17.07 -10.91 -0.82
N HIS A 21 -16.55 -11.15 0.39
CA HIS A 21 -16.32 -10.13 1.42
C HIS A 21 -14.84 -9.73 1.57
N THR A 22 -13.97 -10.11 0.62
CA THR A 22 -12.53 -9.82 0.70
C THR A 22 -12.14 -8.72 -0.29
N ASP A 23 -12.04 -7.47 0.17
CA ASP A 23 -11.56 -6.38 -0.69
C ASP A 23 -10.04 -6.44 -0.91
N VAL A 24 -9.30 -6.78 0.17
CA VAL A 24 -7.83 -6.79 0.17
C VAL A 24 -7.31 -7.99 0.94
N ARG A 25 -6.38 -8.73 0.32
CA ARG A 25 -5.63 -9.82 0.95
C ARG A 25 -4.14 -9.52 1.00
N TRP A 26 -3.56 -9.64 2.18
CA TRP A 26 -2.12 -9.42 2.41
C TRP A 26 -1.34 -10.72 2.36
N ARG A 27 -0.16 -10.70 1.72
CA ARG A 27 0.82 -11.79 1.77
C ARG A 27 2.24 -11.29 1.80
N GLN A 28 3.15 -12.18 2.18
CA GLN A 28 4.58 -11.99 2.05
C GLN A 28 5.09 -12.73 0.81
N GLY A 29 6.03 -12.15 0.07
CA GLY A 29 6.67 -12.79 -1.08
C GLY A 29 7.83 -11.98 -1.64
N ASP A 30 8.68 -12.59 -2.46
CA ASP A 30 9.78 -11.88 -3.15
C ASP A 30 9.25 -11.06 -4.33
N LEU A 31 9.80 -9.86 -4.52
CA LEU A 31 9.40 -8.89 -5.53
C LEU A 31 10.58 -8.30 -6.33
N ASN A 32 11.72 -8.97 -6.40
CA ASN A 32 12.86 -8.61 -7.27
C ASN A 32 13.19 -7.09 -7.28
N GLY A 33 13.44 -6.53 -6.09
CA GLY A 33 13.84 -5.12 -5.92
C GLY A 33 12.72 -4.14 -5.58
N SER A 34 11.46 -4.56 -5.56
CA SER A 34 10.35 -3.75 -5.02
C SER A 34 10.08 -4.08 -3.54
N TYR A 35 9.59 -3.11 -2.76
CA TYR A 35 9.18 -3.37 -1.37
C TYR A 35 7.76 -3.94 -1.26
N GLY A 36 6.88 -3.57 -2.18
CA GLY A 36 5.47 -3.94 -2.17
C GLY A 36 4.90 -4.03 -3.58
N ARG A 37 3.75 -4.69 -3.69
CA ARG A 37 2.95 -4.76 -4.92
C ARG A 37 1.48 -5.01 -4.60
N ALA A 38 0.61 -4.12 -5.03
CA ALA A 38 -0.83 -4.35 -5.14
C ALA A 38 -1.19 -4.89 -6.53
N GLU A 39 -1.85 -6.04 -6.59
CA GLU A 39 -2.25 -6.69 -7.84
C GLU A 39 -3.75 -7.00 -7.82
N CYS A 40 -4.46 -6.53 -8.85
CA CYS A 40 -5.87 -6.82 -9.02
C CYS A 40 -6.10 -8.30 -9.35
N GLN A 41 -6.91 -8.99 -8.55
CA GLN A 41 -7.24 -10.40 -8.72
C GLN A 41 -8.59 -10.60 -9.39
N LEU A 42 -9.57 -9.78 -9.03
CA LEU A 42 -10.91 -9.83 -9.60
C LEU A 42 -11.28 -8.43 -10.08
N ARG A 43 -11.69 -8.32 -11.35
CA ARG A 43 -12.24 -7.08 -11.92
C ARG A 43 -13.74 -7.20 -12.06
N ARG A 44 -14.45 -6.13 -11.73
CA ARG A 44 -15.86 -5.95 -12.06
C ARG A 44 -16.01 -5.69 -13.56
N THR A 45 -17.24 -5.85 -14.07
CA THR A 45 -17.57 -5.64 -15.50
C THR A 45 -17.21 -4.24 -16.02
N ASN A 46 -17.26 -3.23 -15.16
CA ASN A 46 -16.87 -1.85 -15.49
C ASN A 46 -15.34 -1.62 -15.53
N GLY A 47 -14.53 -2.67 -15.38
CA GLY A 47 -13.06 -2.59 -15.38
C GLY A 47 -12.42 -2.20 -14.05
N THR A 48 -13.21 -1.79 -13.04
CA THR A 48 -12.71 -1.52 -11.69
C THR A 48 -12.30 -2.82 -11.00
N CYS A 49 -11.24 -2.77 -10.20
CA CYS A 49 -10.86 -3.91 -9.40
C CYS A 49 -11.77 -4.07 -8.18
N ASP A 50 -12.19 -5.30 -7.92
CA ASP A 50 -13.01 -5.69 -6.77
C ASP A 50 -12.15 -6.25 -5.64
N VAL A 51 -11.18 -7.10 -5.97
CA VAL A 51 -10.34 -7.81 -5.01
C VAL A 51 -8.87 -7.61 -5.34
N TYR A 52 -8.09 -7.18 -4.35
CA TYR A 52 -6.64 -7.01 -4.47
C TYR A 52 -5.86 -8.03 -3.65
N ASN A 53 -4.75 -8.51 -4.22
CA ASN A 53 -3.66 -9.10 -3.44
C ASN A 53 -2.57 -8.06 -3.25
N ILE A 54 -2.23 -7.77 -2.00
CA ILE A 54 -1.03 -7.00 -1.66
C ILE A 54 0.07 -7.95 -1.22
N THR A 55 1.23 -7.84 -1.86
CA THR A 55 2.45 -8.57 -1.50
C THR A 55 3.44 -7.61 -0.88
N LEU A 56 4.01 -7.96 0.28
CA LEU A 56 5.13 -7.25 0.88
C LEU A 56 6.41 -8.11 0.79
N ALA A 57 7.48 -7.52 0.29
CA ALA A 57 8.80 -8.13 0.25
C ALA A 57 9.50 -7.94 1.60
N MET A 58 9.06 -8.72 2.59
CA MET A 58 9.53 -8.57 3.98
C MET A 58 11.05 -8.70 4.12
N ALA A 59 11.71 -9.59 3.36
CA ALA A 59 13.16 -9.70 3.39
C ALA A 59 13.85 -8.40 2.93
N THR A 60 13.36 -7.78 1.86
CA THR A 60 13.86 -6.50 1.34
C THR A 60 13.54 -5.35 2.32
N ILE A 61 12.35 -5.34 2.89
CA ILE A 61 11.92 -4.33 3.88
C ILE A 61 12.77 -4.41 5.14
N ASP A 62 13.02 -5.61 5.66
CA ASP A 62 13.78 -5.82 6.89
C ASP A 62 15.28 -5.52 6.70
N ALA A 63 15.77 -5.53 5.46
CA ALA A 63 17.12 -5.09 5.09
C ALA A 63 17.26 -3.58 4.84
N ALA A 64 16.16 -2.82 4.80
CA ALA A 64 16.20 -1.37 4.59
C ALA A 64 16.83 -0.63 5.79
N ALA A 65 17.32 0.60 5.58
CA ALA A 65 17.94 1.39 6.65
C ALA A 65 16.97 1.71 7.81
N ARG A 66 15.66 1.71 7.53
CA ARG A 66 14.58 2.02 8.49
C ARG A 66 13.42 1.02 8.34
N PRO A 67 13.58 -0.24 8.80
CA PRO A 67 12.69 -1.33 8.41
C PRO A 67 11.25 -1.18 8.94
N ILE A 68 11.06 -0.62 10.14
CA ILE A 68 9.73 -0.42 10.73
C ILE A 68 8.96 0.65 9.95
N GLU A 69 9.61 1.76 9.65
CA GLU A 69 9.05 2.85 8.89
C GLU A 69 8.83 2.45 7.43
N GLN A 70 9.77 1.71 6.83
CA GLN A 70 9.65 1.16 5.49
C GLN A 70 8.45 0.22 5.39
N ARG A 71 8.27 -0.67 6.37
CA ARG A 71 7.10 -1.56 6.45
C ARG A 71 5.81 -0.75 6.52
N THR A 72 5.75 0.21 7.45
CA THR A 72 4.57 1.07 7.66
C THR A 72 4.20 1.83 6.39
N LYS A 73 5.19 2.49 5.78
CA LYS A 73 5.02 3.25 4.54
C LYS A 73 4.60 2.34 3.41
N THR A 74 5.29 1.23 3.18
CA THR A 74 4.98 0.31 2.08
C THR A 74 3.59 -0.27 2.22
N SER A 75 3.16 -0.67 3.42
CA SER A 75 1.79 -1.13 3.65
C SER A 75 0.76 -0.03 3.31
N CYS A 76 0.97 1.20 3.77
CA CYS A 76 0.06 2.30 3.43
C CYS A 76 0.07 2.62 1.93
N HIS A 77 1.25 2.56 1.29
CA HIS A 77 1.45 2.76 -0.14
C HIS A 77 0.63 1.77 -0.97
N GLU A 78 0.80 0.48 -0.71
CA GLU A 78 0.12 -0.57 -1.47
C GLU A 78 -1.39 -0.59 -1.20
N LEU A 79 -1.84 -0.24 0.01
CA LEU A 79 -3.27 -0.08 0.29
C LEU A 79 -3.86 1.10 -0.49
N GLY A 80 -3.12 2.19 -0.65
CA GLY A 80 -3.54 3.32 -1.48
C GLY A 80 -3.82 2.91 -2.93
N HIS A 81 -3.03 2.00 -3.48
CA HIS A 81 -3.27 1.46 -4.82
C HIS A 81 -4.61 0.73 -4.94
N THR A 82 -5.13 0.12 -3.88
CA THR A 82 -6.42 -0.61 -3.94
C THR A 82 -7.62 0.31 -4.04
N VAL A 83 -7.47 1.55 -3.58
CA VAL A 83 -8.51 2.60 -3.65
C VAL A 83 -8.29 3.58 -4.80
N GLY A 84 -7.53 3.17 -5.82
CA GLY A 84 -7.42 3.89 -7.08
C GLY A 84 -6.27 4.90 -7.18
N VAL A 85 -5.42 5.03 -6.15
CA VAL A 85 -4.24 5.90 -6.25
C VAL A 85 -3.21 5.25 -7.18
N GLN A 86 -2.65 5.99 -8.12
CA GLN A 86 -1.62 5.49 -9.04
C GLN A 86 -0.27 6.11 -8.75
N HIS A 87 0.81 5.49 -9.23
CA HIS A 87 2.10 6.18 -9.27
C HIS A 87 1.99 7.38 -10.18
N TYR A 88 2.57 8.46 -9.72
CA TYR A 88 2.66 9.72 -10.43
C TYR A 88 3.25 9.56 -11.83
N SER A 89 2.63 10.25 -12.79
CA SER A 89 3.18 10.46 -14.12
C SER A 89 3.10 11.96 -14.46
N GLY A 90 4.11 12.50 -15.15
CA GLY A 90 4.12 13.93 -15.49
C GLY A 90 4.13 14.83 -14.26
N ASN A 91 3.22 15.80 -14.15
CA ASN A 91 3.14 16.79 -13.06
C ASN A 91 2.18 16.39 -11.91
N ASP A 92 1.60 15.20 -11.97
CA ASP A 92 0.77 14.64 -10.91
C ASP A 92 1.70 14.22 -9.77
N PHE A 93 2.33 15.14 -9.05
CA PHE A 93 3.18 14.85 -7.88
C PHE A 93 2.45 15.30 -6.61
N PRO A 94 2.89 14.92 -5.39
CA PRO A 94 2.20 15.32 -4.15
C PRO A 94 2.19 16.84 -3.87
N GLY A 95 2.60 17.69 -4.81
CA GLY A 95 2.85 19.11 -4.58
C GLY A 95 3.82 19.29 -3.40
N GLY A 96 3.47 20.18 -2.45
CA GLY A 96 4.26 20.47 -1.24
C GLY A 96 4.32 19.35 -0.20
N ASP A 97 3.76 18.17 -0.49
CA ASP A 97 3.67 17.01 0.42
C ASP A 97 4.80 15.98 0.17
N THR A 98 5.95 16.44 -0.31
CA THR A 98 7.06 15.56 -0.72
C THR A 98 7.66 14.75 0.42
N ALA A 99 7.51 15.17 1.67
CA ALA A 99 8.01 14.45 2.85
C ALA A 99 6.91 13.78 3.69
N HIS A 100 5.62 14.10 3.49
CA HIS A 100 4.56 13.80 4.46
C HIS A 100 3.45 12.86 3.95
N SER A 101 3.74 12.06 2.92
CA SER A 101 2.77 11.13 2.33
C SER A 101 3.25 9.68 2.33
N CYS A 102 2.38 8.76 2.77
CA CYS A 102 2.66 7.34 2.74
C CYS A 102 2.71 6.73 1.33
N LEU A 103 2.20 7.47 0.33
CA LEU A 103 2.19 7.14 -1.10
C LEU A 103 3.52 7.42 -1.83
N ARG A 104 4.56 7.80 -1.09
CA ARG A 104 5.86 8.13 -1.66
C ARG A 104 6.63 6.87 -2.05
N SER A 105 7.02 6.80 -3.33
CA SER A 105 7.94 5.76 -3.82
C SER A 105 9.35 5.92 -3.26
N GLY A 106 10.06 4.79 -3.14
CA GLY A 106 11.45 4.72 -2.69
C GLY A 106 11.63 4.27 -1.24
N GLU A 107 12.89 4.21 -0.81
CA GLU A 107 13.25 3.86 0.56
C GLU A 107 13.00 5.04 1.52
N VAL A 108 12.44 4.75 2.69
CA VAL A 108 12.21 5.73 3.74
C VAL A 108 13.54 6.22 4.29
N THR A 109 13.71 7.54 4.34
CA THR A 109 14.89 8.18 4.94
C THR A 109 14.52 8.93 6.22
N ALA A 110 15.52 9.39 6.98
CA ALA A 110 15.30 10.10 8.23
C ALA A 110 14.54 11.43 8.09
N SER A 111 14.46 12.01 6.89
CA SER A 111 13.73 13.25 6.61
C SER A 111 12.26 13.03 6.28
N TRP A 112 11.81 11.78 6.10
CA TRP A 112 10.41 11.51 5.82
C TRP A 112 9.62 11.47 7.12
N THR A 113 8.41 12.01 7.08
CA THR A 113 7.51 12.16 8.21
C THR A 113 6.10 11.73 7.78
N ASN A 114 5.17 11.58 8.72
CA ASN A 114 3.76 11.27 8.41
C ASN A 114 3.53 10.06 7.47
N LEU A 115 4.33 9.00 7.64
CA LEU A 115 4.35 7.79 6.80
C LEU A 115 3.08 6.93 6.83
N THR A 116 2.06 7.35 7.56
CA THR A 116 0.75 6.68 7.70
C THR A 116 -0.39 7.53 7.12
N ILE A 117 -0.09 8.69 6.54
CA ILE A 117 -1.09 9.65 6.09
C ILE A 117 -0.99 9.76 4.58
N TYR A 118 -2.14 9.68 3.90
CA TYR A 118 -2.22 10.07 2.50
C TYR A 118 -2.15 11.59 2.41
N GLY A 119 -1.23 12.09 1.58
CA GLY A 119 -1.12 13.53 1.35
C GLY A 119 -2.42 14.15 0.83
N GLN A 120 -2.59 15.47 1.04
CA GLN A 120 -3.86 16.16 0.77
C GLN A 120 -4.37 15.91 -0.66
N HIS A 121 -3.45 15.99 -1.64
CA HIS A 121 -3.71 15.70 -3.05
C HIS A 121 -4.38 14.34 -3.28
N HIS A 122 -3.83 13.27 -2.69
CA HIS A 122 -4.40 11.92 -2.78
C HIS A 122 -5.78 11.82 -2.16
N ARG A 123 -5.97 12.43 -0.99
CA ARG A 123 -7.26 12.38 -0.29
C ARG A 123 -8.36 13.05 -1.10
N THR A 124 -8.09 14.19 -1.72
CA THR A 124 -9.13 14.96 -2.41
C THR A 124 -9.35 14.55 -3.86
N GLN A 125 -8.31 14.08 -4.55
CA GLN A 125 -8.38 13.83 -6.00
C GLN A 125 -8.44 12.35 -6.37
N HIS A 126 -7.97 11.45 -5.51
CA HIS A 126 -7.74 10.04 -5.88
C HIS A 126 -8.53 9.05 -5.02
N ILE A 127 -8.53 9.20 -3.70
CA ILE A 127 -9.21 8.28 -2.77
C ILE A 127 -10.71 8.60 -2.64
N ASN A 128 -11.09 9.87 -2.78
CA ASN A 128 -12.44 10.35 -2.47
C ASN A 128 -13.32 10.89 -3.64
N PRO A 129 -12.99 10.74 -4.95
CA PRO A 129 -13.93 11.14 -5.99
C PRO A 129 -15.03 10.10 -6.26
N ASN A 130 -14.87 8.84 -5.82
CA ASN A 130 -15.74 7.71 -6.21
C ASN A 130 -16.26 6.83 -5.05
N PHE A 131 -16.07 7.23 -3.78
CA PHE A 131 -16.80 6.63 -2.66
C PHE A 131 -18.11 7.42 -2.47
N SER A 132 -19.10 7.11 -3.31
CA SER A 132 -20.49 7.57 -3.17
C SER A 132 -21.38 6.44 -2.67
#